data_AF-A0A075G454-F1
#
_entry.id   AF-A0A075G454-F1
#
_cell.length_a   1.000
_cell.length_b   1.000
_cell.length_c   1.000
_cell.angle_alpha   90.00
_cell.angle_beta   90.00
_cell.angle_gamma   90.00
#
_symmetry.space_group_name_H-M   'P 1'
#
loop_
_entity.id
_entity.type
_entity.pdbx_description
1 polymer ?
#
loop_
_entity_poly.entity_id
_entity_poly.type
_entity_poly.pdbx_seq_one_letter_code
_entity_poly.pdbx_strand_id
1 'polypeptide(L)'
;MKPLPLRGRSMEQMVQGILVVNTETIPGMMITETLGVVSGSTVRAKNIGRDITQGLRNIMGGELVKYTELLEESRQEAIGRMVADAMSRGATAIVNVRFATSAVTAGAAELFAYGTAVKTE
;
A
#
# COMPACT_ATOMS: atom_id res chain seq x y z
N MET A 1 -25.98 1.95 -13.23
CA MET A 1 -24.73 1.43 -12.63
C MET A 1 -25.10 0.64 -11.39
N LYS A 2 -24.74 -0.65 -11.34
CA LYS A 2 -24.90 -1.46 -10.12
C LYS A 2 -23.59 -1.33 -9.33
N PRO A 3 -23.60 -0.97 -8.05
CA PRO A 3 -22.36 -0.86 -7.26
C PRO A 3 -21.65 -2.22 -7.22
N LEU A 4 -20.33 -2.20 -7.37
CA LEU A 4 -19.48 -3.38 -7.27
C LEU A 4 -19.57 -3.93 -5.83
N PRO A 5 -19.78 -5.24 -5.62
CA PRO A 5 -19.90 -5.78 -4.28
C PRO A 5 -18.59 -5.59 -3.52
N LEU A 6 -18.64 -4.80 -2.44
CA LEU A 6 -17.61 -4.76 -1.40
C LEU A 6 -17.65 -6.10 -0.66
N ARG A 7 -17.03 -7.14 -1.24
CA ARG A 7 -16.82 -8.42 -0.55
C ARG A 7 -15.76 -8.18 0.52
N GLY A 8 -16.21 -8.27 1.77
CA GLY A 8 -15.50 -7.81 2.95
C GLY A 8 -14.16 -8.46 3.22
N ARG A 9 -13.32 -7.68 3.89
CA ARG A 9 -12.74 -7.94 5.21
C ARG A 9 -12.62 -6.57 5.90
N SER A 10 -12.70 -6.54 7.22
CA SER A 10 -12.26 -5.41 8.06
C SER A 10 -10.90 -4.89 7.57
N MET A 11 -10.53 -3.64 7.89
CA MET A 11 -9.24 -3.01 7.52
C MET A 11 -8.01 -3.66 8.20
N GLU A 12 -8.02 -4.99 8.32
CA GLU A 12 -7.06 -5.88 8.93
C GLU A 12 -6.54 -6.79 7.81
N GLN A 13 -5.44 -6.38 7.21
CA GLN A 13 -4.82 -7.15 6.14
C GLN A 13 -3.61 -7.90 6.71
N MET A 14 -3.65 -9.23 6.65
CA MET A 14 -2.47 -10.04 6.96
C MET A 14 -1.55 -10.07 5.76
N VAL A 15 -0.33 -9.57 5.92
CA VAL A 15 0.71 -9.58 4.88
C VAL A 15 1.93 -10.31 5.43
N GLN A 16 2.25 -11.47 4.87
CA GLN A 16 3.39 -12.31 5.31
C GLN A 16 3.40 -12.63 6.81
N GLY A 17 2.21 -12.76 7.42
CA GLY A 17 2.06 -13.04 8.85
C GLY A 17 2.06 -11.79 9.76
N ILE A 18 2.25 -10.60 9.19
CA ILE A 18 2.12 -9.32 9.90
C ILE A 18 0.71 -8.76 9.72
N LEU A 19 0.07 -8.37 10.82
CA LEU A 19 -1.21 -7.67 10.78
C LEU A 19 -0.98 -6.19 10.43
N VAL A 20 -1.66 -5.71 9.38
CA VAL A 20 -1.51 -4.33 8.90
C VAL A 20 -2.84 -3.61 9.00
N VAL A 21 -2.86 -2.48 9.73
CA VAL A 21 -4.06 -1.65 9.93
C VAL A 21 -3.76 -0.16 9.76
N ASN A 22 -4.78 0.61 9.40
CA ASN A 22 -4.68 2.07 9.31
C ASN A 22 -5.17 2.80 10.58
N THR A 23 -5.59 2.06 11.60
CA THR A 23 -5.92 2.55 12.94
C THR A 23 -4.68 2.58 13.83
N GLU A 24 -4.68 3.40 14.88
CA GLU A 24 -3.55 3.48 15.82
C GLU A 24 -3.47 2.27 16.75
N THR A 25 -4.60 1.60 16.97
CA THR A 25 -4.73 0.39 17.81
C THR A 25 -5.51 -0.69 17.06
N ILE A 26 -5.40 -1.92 17.53
CA ILE A 26 -6.13 -3.08 17.00
C ILE A 26 -7.12 -3.55 18.08
N PRO A 27 -8.44 -3.53 17.83
CA PRO A 27 -9.42 -4.00 18.81
C PRO A 27 -9.15 -5.44 19.25
N GLY A 28 -9.13 -5.66 20.57
CA GLY A 28 -8.89 -6.99 21.14
C GLY A 28 -7.43 -7.44 21.19
N MET A 29 -6.49 -6.60 20.75
CA MET A 29 -5.04 -6.84 20.93
C MET A 29 -4.42 -5.74 21.79
N MET A 30 -3.41 -6.10 22.58
CA MET A 30 -2.61 -5.14 23.34
C MET A 30 -1.27 -4.90 22.64
N ILE A 31 -0.89 -3.63 22.42
CA ILE A 31 0.45 -3.29 21.97
C ILE A 31 1.41 -3.40 23.15
N THR A 32 2.34 -4.36 23.09
CA THR A 32 3.30 -4.64 24.17
C THR A 32 4.64 -3.93 23.96
N GLU A 33 5.01 -3.65 22.71
CA GLU A 33 6.27 -2.99 22.36
C GLU A 33 6.12 -2.16 21.07
N THR A 34 6.72 -0.96 21.05
CA THR A 34 6.84 -0.14 19.83
C THR A 34 8.24 -0.31 19.25
N LEU A 35 8.33 -0.74 17.99
CA LEU A 35 9.58 -1.02 17.26
C LEU A 35 9.97 0.10 16.27
N GLY A 36 9.27 1.25 16.39
CA GLY A 36 9.52 2.45 15.61
C GLY A 36 8.86 2.46 14.24
N VAL A 37 9.20 3.48 13.46
CA VAL A 37 8.64 3.69 12.12
C VAL A 37 9.24 2.67 11.15
N VAL A 38 8.37 2.05 10.36
CA VAL A 38 8.73 1.18 9.23
C VAL A 38 8.18 1.75 7.95
N SER A 39 8.87 1.47 6.85
CA SER A 39 8.48 2.05 5.57
C SER A 39 8.94 1.25 4.36
N GLY A 40 8.28 1.50 3.22
CA GLY A 40 8.64 0.94 1.93
C GLY A 40 8.18 1.88 0.83
N SER A 41 9.02 2.09 -0.18
CA SER A 41 8.66 2.92 -1.32
C SER A 41 8.92 2.20 -2.63
N THR A 42 8.27 2.65 -3.70
CA THR A 42 8.59 2.26 -5.07
C THR A 42 8.44 3.45 -6.01
N VAL A 43 9.27 3.52 -7.04
CA VAL A 43 9.25 4.60 -8.03
C VAL A 43 8.85 4.02 -9.38
N ARG A 44 7.85 4.62 -10.02
CA ARG A 44 7.37 4.23 -11.35
C ARG A 44 7.57 5.34 -12.37
N ALA A 45 8.09 4.98 -13.53
CA ALA A 45 8.23 5.90 -14.66
C ALA A 45 6.89 6.09 -15.39
N LYS A 46 6.55 7.34 -15.72
CA LYS A 46 5.41 7.73 -16.56
C LYS A 46 5.48 7.13 -17.96
N ASN A 47 6.67 6.77 -18.45
CA ASN A 47 6.83 6.11 -19.76
C ASN A 47 6.19 4.71 -19.80
N ILE A 48 6.06 4.01 -18.67
CA ILE A 48 5.20 2.80 -18.59
C ILE A 48 3.74 3.17 -18.92
N GLY A 49 3.29 4.38 -18.53
CA GLY A 49 1.98 4.93 -18.87
C GLY A 49 1.81 5.35 -20.34
N ARG A 50 2.90 5.65 -21.07
CA ARG A 50 2.84 6.09 -22.46
C ARG A 50 2.42 4.97 -23.41
N ASP A 51 2.87 3.75 -23.14
CA ASP A 51 2.43 2.56 -23.89
C ASP A 51 0.98 2.21 -23.54
N ILE A 52 0.60 2.39 -22.27
CA ILE A 52 -0.76 2.22 -21.77
C ILE A 52 -1.74 3.20 -22.45
N THR A 53 -1.34 4.46 -22.68
CA THR A 53 -2.17 5.46 -23.36
C THR A 53 -2.39 5.19 -24.86
N GLN A 54 -1.50 4.44 -25.52
CA GLN A 54 -1.73 3.99 -26.91
C GLN A 54 -2.85 2.95 -27.00
N GLY A 55 -3.07 2.14 -25.95
CA GLY A 55 -4.17 1.17 -25.85
C GLY A 55 -5.49 1.73 -25.28
N LEU A 56 -5.47 2.93 -24.68
CA LEU A 56 -6.62 3.54 -23.98
C LEU A 56 -7.46 4.50 -24.81
N ARG A 57 -7.20 4.65 -26.12
CA ARG A 57 -7.88 5.61 -27.01
C ARG A 57 -9.41 5.49 -27.06
N ASN A 58 -10.03 4.51 -26.42
CA ASN A 58 -11.47 4.23 -26.47
C ASN A 58 -12.25 4.44 -25.16
N ILE A 59 -11.66 4.94 -24.06
CA ILE A 59 -12.42 5.10 -22.81
C ILE A 59 -12.99 6.52 -22.69
N MET A 60 -14.22 6.72 -23.14
CA MET A 60 -15.01 7.89 -22.77
C MET A 60 -15.42 7.81 -21.29
N GLY A 61 -14.71 8.55 -20.44
CA GLY A 61 -15.15 8.91 -19.07
C GLY A 61 -15.03 7.83 -17.98
N GLY A 62 -14.39 6.70 -18.26
CA GLY A 62 -14.20 5.58 -17.32
C GLY A 62 -12.82 5.52 -16.65
N GLU A 63 -12.65 4.54 -15.77
CA GLU A 63 -11.39 4.25 -15.09
C GLU A 63 -10.27 3.86 -16.07
N LEU A 64 -9.07 4.37 -15.83
CA LEU A 64 -7.89 4.00 -16.59
C LEU A 64 -7.33 2.66 -16.09
N VAL A 65 -7.97 1.55 -16.45
CA VAL A 65 -7.73 0.19 -15.92
C VAL A 65 -6.25 -0.16 -15.78
N LYS A 66 -5.45 0.08 -16.84
CA LYS A 66 -4.01 -0.22 -16.84
C LYS A 66 -3.19 0.65 -15.87
N TYR A 67 -3.61 1.90 -15.64
CA TYR A 67 -3.01 2.74 -14.60
C TYR A 67 -3.44 2.30 -13.20
N THR A 68 -4.68 1.83 -13.04
CA THR A 68 -5.13 1.22 -11.78
C THR A 68 -4.34 -0.03 -11.45
N GLU A 69 -4.15 -0.93 -12.42
CA GLU A 69 -3.31 -2.13 -12.27
C GLU A 69 -1.89 -1.74 -11.83
N LEU A 70 -1.27 -0.76 -12.49
CA LEU A 70 0.05 -0.27 -12.12
C LEU A 70 0.10 0.33 -10.71
N LEU A 71 -0.92 1.07 -10.30
CA LEU A 71 -1.01 1.62 -8.95
C LEU A 71 -1.16 0.52 -7.90
N GLU A 72 -1.91 -0.52 -8.20
CA GLU A 72 -2.09 -1.67 -7.31
C GLU A 72 -0.78 -2.46 -7.16
N GLU A 73 -0.09 -2.77 -8.25
CA GLU A 73 1.24 -3.41 -8.21
C GLU A 73 2.25 -2.57 -7.41
N SER A 74 2.22 -1.25 -7.61
CA SER A 74 3.10 -0.32 -6.88
C SER A 74 2.80 -0.30 -5.38
N ARG A 75 1.51 -0.35 -5.01
CA ARG A 75 1.08 -0.44 -3.62
C ARG A 75 1.54 -1.74 -2.98
N GLN A 76 1.38 -2.87 -3.68
CA GLN A 76 1.81 -4.18 -3.19
C GLN A 76 3.32 -4.23 -2.96
N GLU A 77 4.12 -3.67 -3.86
CA GLU A 77 5.58 -3.59 -3.70
C GLU A 77 5.99 -2.73 -2.51
N ALA A 78 5.39 -1.54 -2.36
CA ALA A 78 5.67 -0.65 -1.24
C ALA A 78 5.26 -1.26 0.11
N ILE A 79 4.08 -1.88 0.20
CA ILE A 79 3.63 -2.62 1.39
C ILE A 79 4.58 -3.77 1.69
N GLY A 80 4.97 -4.56 0.68
CA GLY A 80 5.89 -5.68 0.86
C GLY A 80 7.23 -5.24 1.46
N ARG A 81 7.79 -4.11 1.00
CA ARG A 81 9.01 -3.53 1.56
C ARG A 81 8.83 -3.05 3.01
N MET A 82 7.71 -2.38 3.31
CA MET A 82 7.38 -1.94 4.67
C MET A 82 7.20 -3.12 5.64
N VAL A 83 6.57 -4.20 5.17
CA VAL A 83 6.36 -5.43 5.94
C VAL A 83 7.68 -6.15 6.17
N ALA A 84 8.53 -6.26 5.15
CA ALA A 84 9.87 -6.85 5.30
C ALA A 84 10.72 -6.09 6.35
N ASP A 85 10.65 -4.76 6.36
CA ASP A 85 11.28 -3.93 7.39
C ASP A 85 10.73 -4.26 8.79
N ALA A 86 9.39 -4.32 8.96
CA ALA A 86 8.77 -4.71 10.23
C ALA A 86 9.15 -6.12 10.70
N MET A 87 9.15 -7.09 9.79
CA MET A 87 9.56 -8.47 10.08
C MET A 87 11.01 -8.55 10.55
N SER A 88 11.91 -7.78 9.96
CA SER A 88 13.32 -7.74 10.35
C SER A 88 13.54 -7.27 11.80
N ARG A 89 12.53 -6.58 12.37
CA ARG A 89 12.53 -6.06 13.75
C ARG A 89 11.73 -6.94 14.72
N GLY A 90 11.16 -8.05 14.24
CA GLY A 90 10.34 -8.95 15.06
C GLY A 90 8.96 -8.38 15.40
N ALA A 91 8.41 -7.51 14.54
CA ALA A 91 7.04 -7.02 14.69
C ALA A 91 6.02 -8.14 14.48
N THR A 92 4.84 -8.00 15.09
CA THR A 92 3.66 -8.83 14.80
C THR A 92 2.59 -8.03 14.07
N ALA A 93 2.62 -6.69 14.18
CA ALA A 93 1.71 -5.81 13.49
C ALA A 93 2.37 -4.49 13.06
N ILE A 94 1.73 -3.80 12.11
CA ILE A 94 2.00 -2.42 11.73
C ILE A 94 0.70 -1.64 11.87
N VAL A 95 0.70 -0.65 12.76
CA VAL A 95 -0.43 0.24 13.01
C VAL A 95 -0.23 1.59 12.34
N ASN A 96 -1.31 2.35 12.24
CA ASN A 96 -1.32 3.71 11.69
C ASN A 96 -0.70 3.79 10.28
N VAL A 97 -0.96 2.77 9.44
CA VAL A 97 -0.42 2.77 8.08
C VAL A 97 -0.99 3.92 7.25
N ARG A 98 -0.10 4.57 6.50
CA ARG A 98 -0.38 5.68 5.61
C ARG A 98 0.32 5.46 4.28
N PHE A 99 -0.25 6.05 3.24
CA PHE A 99 0.33 6.10 1.92
C PHE A 99 0.55 7.55 1.52
N ALA A 100 1.70 7.83 0.94
CA ALA A 100 2.01 9.10 0.31
C ALA A 100 2.46 8.85 -1.13
N THR A 101 2.27 9.85 -1.98
CA THR A 101 2.84 9.85 -3.32
C THR A 101 3.59 11.16 -3.55
N SER A 102 4.65 11.11 -4.34
CA SER A 102 5.45 12.31 -4.64
C SER A 102 6.05 12.21 -6.04
N ALA A 103 6.10 13.35 -6.76
CA ALA A 103 6.82 13.41 -8.02
C ALA A 103 8.32 13.47 -7.73
N VAL A 104 9.07 12.43 -8.11
CA VAL A 104 10.52 12.35 -7.88
C VAL A 104 11.27 13.12 -8.97
N THR A 105 10.81 13.00 -10.22
CA THR A 105 11.35 13.73 -11.37
C THR A 105 10.27 13.92 -12.45
N ALA A 106 10.57 14.72 -13.46
CA ALA A 106 9.75 14.82 -14.66
C ALA A 106 9.62 13.42 -15.29
N GLY A 107 8.44 12.82 -15.13
CA GLY A 107 8.21 11.48 -15.66
C GLY A 107 8.40 10.33 -14.67
N ALA A 108 8.51 10.56 -13.37
CA ALA A 108 8.43 9.47 -12.39
C ALA A 108 7.77 9.91 -11.08
N ALA A 109 7.04 9.00 -10.45
CA ALA A 109 6.41 9.21 -9.16
C ALA A 109 6.74 8.07 -8.20
N GLU A 110 6.94 8.44 -6.93
CA GLU A 110 7.06 7.52 -5.82
C GLU A 110 5.68 7.22 -5.25
N LEU A 111 5.47 5.95 -4.89
CA LEU A 111 4.46 5.51 -3.94
C LEU A 111 5.18 5.05 -2.68
N PHE A 112 4.87 5.71 -1.57
CA PHE A 112 5.46 5.47 -0.26
C PHE A 112 4.39 4.92 0.70
N ALA A 113 4.72 3.84 1.40
CA ALA A 113 3.93 3.26 2.47
C ALA A 113 4.74 3.34 3.77
N TYR A 114 4.11 3.78 4.87
CA TYR A 114 4.76 3.87 6.17
C TYR A 114 3.76 3.66 7.30
N GLY A 115 4.26 3.26 8.47
CA GLY A 115 3.48 3.06 9.69
C GLY A 115 4.37 2.81 10.89
N THR A 116 3.78 2.36 11.99
CA THR A 116 4.51 2.03 13.22
C THR A 116 4.53 0.53 13.42
N ALA A 117 5.71 -0.08 13.44
CA ALA A 117 5.86 -1.49 13.78
C ALA A 117 5.70 -1.70 15.28
N VAL A 118 4.94 -2.72 15.66
CA VAL A 118 4.64 -3.05 17.05
C VAL A 118 4.65 -4.56 17.29
N LYS A 119 4.81 -4.96 18.55
CA LYS A 119 4.42 -6.29 19.02
C LYS A 119 3.05 -6.21 19.68
N THR A 120 2.24 -7.22 19.43
CA THR A 120 0.87 -7.36 19.91
C THR A 120 0.63 -8.74 20.49
N GLU A 121 -0.16 -8.81 21.55
CA GLU A 121 -0.69 -10.04 22.15
C GLU A 121 -2.22 -10.06 22.17
#